data_AF-A0A6M3KR07-F1
#
_entry.id   AF-A0A6M3KR07-F1
#
_cell.length_a   1.000
_cell.length_b   1.000
_cell.length_c   1.000
_cell.angle_alpha   90.00
_cell.angle_beta   90.00
_cell.angle_gamma   90.00
#
_symmetry.space_group_name_H-M   'P 1'
#
loop_
_entity.id
_entity.type
_entity.pdbx_description
1 polymer ?
#
loop_
_entity_poly.entity_id
_entity_poly.type
_entity_poly.pdbx_seq_one_letter_code
_entity_poly.pdbx_strand_id
1 'polypeptide(L)' 'MTDANLVGIIVARQAQLKLGEVEFAKRLGVSRATWFLIKKGERSPGQKFIRGILKAFPELQLHIYQYLSEQSK' A
#
# COMPACT_ATOMS: atom_id res chain seq x y z
N MET A 1 -0.09 16.51 5.27
CA MET A 1 0.87 16.26 4.18
C MET A 1 1.09 14.77 4.11
N THR A 2 0.54 14.11 3.10
CA THR A 2 0.54 12.64 3.01
C THR A 2 1.91 12.13 2.58
N ASP A 3 2.28 10.97 3.08
CA ASP A 3 3.21 9.99 2.49
C ASP A 3 2.84 9.60 1.05
N ALA A 4 2.74 10.59 0.16
CA ALA A 4 2.08 10.50 -1.13
C ALA A 4 2.75 9.52 -2.09
N ASN A 5 4.01 9.14 -1.84
CA ASN A 5 4.77 8.31 -2.75
C ASN A 5 4.35 6.83 -2.70
N LEU A 6 4.40 6.18 -1.53
CA LEU A 6 4.10 4.74 -1.46
C LEU A 6 2.64 4.44 -1.76
N VAL A 7 1.70 5.16 -1.14
CA VAL A 7 0.26 4.90 -1.39
C VAL A 7 -0.09 5.20 -2.84
N GLY A 8 0.45 6.28 -3.43
CA GLY A 8 0.26 6.62 -4.83
C GLY A 8 0.74 5.51 -5.78
N ILE A 9 1.95 4.97 -5.56
CA ILE A 9 2.49 3.84 -6.32
C ILE A 9 1.56 2.62 -6.23
N ILE A 10 1.04 2.31 -5.04
CA ILE A 10 0.16 1.16 -4.83
C ILE A 10 -1.20 1.36 -5.53
N VAL A 11 -1.75 2.57 -5.53
CA VAL A 11 -2.97 2.90 -6.30
C VAL A 11 -2.72 2.78 -7.80
N ALA A 12 -1.58 3.26 -8.30
CA ALA A 12 -1.20 3.09 -9.70
C ALA A 12 -1.06 1.61 -10.08
N ARG A 13 -0.47 0.80 -9.19
CA ARG A 13 -0.37 -0.65 -9.38
C ARG A 13 -1.74 -1.33 -9.42
N GLN A 14 -2.68 -0.93 -8.55
CA GLN A 14 -4.07 -1.41 -8.63
C GLN A 14 -4.67 -1.14 -10.02
N ALA A 15 -4.52 0.08 -10.53
CA ALA A 15 -5.06 0.49 -11.82
C ALA A 15 -4.44 -0.29 -12.99
N GLN A 16 -3.12 -0.48 -12.99
CA GLN A 16 -2.40 -1.27 -14.01
C GLN A 16 -2.90 -2.72 -14.07
N LEU A 17 -3.18 -3.32 -12.92
CA LEU A 17 -3.69 -4.68 -12.82
C LEU A 17 -5.19 -4.80 -13.10
N LYS A 18 -5.90 -3.66 -13.26
CA LYS A 18 -7.35 -3.58 -13.45
C LYS A 18 -8.14 -4.32 -12.36
N LEU A 19 -7.63 -4.31 -11.12
CA LEU A 19 -8.25 -5.01 -10.00
C LEU A 19 -9.22 -4.10 -9.24
N GLY A 20 -10.41 -4.62 -8.95
CA GLY A 20 -11.35 -4.00 -8.02
C GLY A 20 -10.78 -3.95 -6.59
N GLU A 21 -11.36 -3.12 -5.72
CA GLU A 21 -10.83 -2.91 -4.37
C GLU A 21 -10.81 -4.18 -3.51
N VAL A 22 -11.80 -5.05 -3.66
CA VAL A 22 -11.88 -6.32 -2.92
C VAL A 22 -10.76 -7.26 -3.33
N GLU A 23 -10.58 -7.47 -4.64
CA GLU A 23 -9.56 -8.37 -5.15
C GLU A 23 -8.15 -7.86 -4.87
N PHE A 24 -7.95 -6.55 -4.99
CA PHE A 24 -6.67 -5.93 -4.66
C PHE A 24 -6.34 -6.04 -3.16
N ALA A 25 -7.32 -5.80 -2.28
CA ALA A 25 -7.13 -5.96 -0.85
C ALA A 25 -6.80 -7.42 -0.48
N LYS A 26 -7.48 -8.39 -1.11
CA LYS A 26 -7.21 -9.82 -0.94
C LYS A 26 -5.78 -10.16 -1.36
N ARG A 27 -5.32 -9.64 -2.50
CA ARG A 27 -3.93 -9.81 -2.97
C ARG A 27 -2.90 -9.26 -1.98
N LEU A 28 -3.21 -8.13 -1.34
CA LEU A 28 -2.38 -7.54 -0.29
C LEU A 28 -2.53 -8.23 1.09
N GLY A 29 -3.43 -9.21 1.23
CA GLY A 29 -3.68 -9.89 2.51
C GLY A 29 -4.33 -9.00 3.57
N VAL A 30 -5.09 -7.99 3.17
CA VAL A 30 -5.83 -7.07 4.06
C VAL A 30 -7.32 -7.04 3.73
N SER A 31 -8.12 -6.46 4.63
CA SER A 31 -9.55 -6.27 4.35
C SER A 31 -9.76 -5.15 3.33
N ARG A 32 -10.89 -5.19 2.59
CA ARG A 32 -11.30 -4.10 1.69
C ARG A 32 -11.36 -2.76 2.43
N ALA A 33 -11.92 -2.74 3.64
CA ALA A 33 -12.03 -1.54 4.46
C ALA A 33 -10.64 -0.97 4.82
N THR A 34 -9.69 -1.85 5.19
CA THR A 34 -8.31 -1.44 5.45
C THR A 34 -7.67 -0.79 4.22
N TRP A 35 -7.82 -1.41 3.05
CA TRP A 35 -7.31 -0.83 1.80
C TRP A 35 -7.96 0.52 1.50
N PHE A 36 -9.28 0.61 1.63
CA PHE A 36 -10.03 1.85 1.38
C PHE A 36 -9.58 3.01 2.27
N LEU A 37 -9.45 2.79 3.58
CA LEU A 37 -8.99 3.82 4.53
C LEU A 37 -7.56 4.29 4.23
N ILE A 38 -6.66 3.36 3.87
CA ILE A 38 -5.28 3.69 3.50
C ILE A 38 -5.24 4.51 2.21
N LYS A 39 -5.98 4.08 1.19
CA LYS A 39 -6.10 4.79 -0.09
C LYS A 39 -6.67 6.20 0.07
N LYS A 40 -7.58 6.41 1.03
CA LYS A 40 -8.14 7.73 1.36
C LYS A 40 -7.21 8.60 2.21
N GLY A 41 -6.12 8.03 2.74
CA GLY A 41 -5.23 8.74 3.67
C GLY A 41 -5.79 8.86 5.09
N GLU A 42 -6.91 8.19 5.39
CA GLU A 42 -7.53 8.16 6.72
C GLU A 42 -6.80 7.19 7.67
N ARG A 43 -5.94 6.33 7.12
CA ARG A 43 -5.12 5.39 7.89
C ARG A 43 -3.73 5.25 7.26
N SER A 44 -2.68 5.33 8.07
CA SER A 44 -1.33 5.06 7.59
C SER A 44 -1.09 3.56 7.30
N PRO A 45 -0.26 3.22 6.29
CA PRO A 45 0.24 1.86 6.05
C PRO A 45 0.87 1.21 7.30
N GLY A 46 0.15 0.29 7.94
CA GLY A 46 0.67 -0.47 9.07
C GLY A 46 1.55 -1.66 8.65
N GLN A 47 2.25 -2.28 9.61
CA GLN A 47 3.15 -3.42 9.35
C GLN A 47 2.51 -4.56 8.54
N LYS A 48 1.25 -4.92 8.84
CA LYS A 48 0.53 -5.98 8.09
C LYS A 48 0.36 -5.62 6.62
N PHE A 49 0.04 -4.36 6.33
CA PHE A 49 -0.12 -3.87 4.97
C PHE A 49 1.22 -3.84 4.23
N ILE A 50 2.28 -3.35 4.87
CA ILE A 50 3.63 -3.33 4.31
C ILE A 50 4.13 -4.74 3.97
N ARG A 51 3.95 -5.72 4.87
CA ARG A 51 4.27 -7.12 4.58
C ARG A 51 3.45 -7.67 3.42
N GLY A 52 2.19 -7.28 3.32
CA GLY A 52 1.32 -7.62 2.20
C GLY A 52 1.86 -7.11 0.86
N ILE A 53 2.32 -5.86 0.81
CA ILE A 53 2.94 -5.28 -0.38
C ILE A 53 4.22 -6.03 -0.73
N LEU A 54 5.14 -6.24 0.22
CA LEU A 54 6.40 -6.95 -0.04
C LEU A 54 6.20 -8.35 -0.62
N LYS A 55 5.14 -9.05 -0.20
CA LYS A 55 4.78 -10.36 -0.75
C LYS A 55 4.18 -10.28 -2.15
N ALA A 56 3.28 -9.31 -2.37
CA ALA A 56 2.54 -9.20 -3.63
C ALA A 56 3.33 -8.51 -4.75
N PHE A 57 4.24 -7.60 -4.37
CA PHE A 57 5.02 -6.71 -5.23
C PHE A 57 6.45 -6.53 -4.69
N PRO A 58 7.29 -7.59 -4.73
CA PRO A 58 8.66 -7.53 -4.22
C PRO A 58 9.51 -6.41 -4.84
N GLU A 59 9.23 -6.05 -6.09
CA GLU A 59 9.92 -4.97 -6.80
C GLU A 59 9.73 -3.58 -6.17
N LEU A 60 8.73 -3.41 -5.29
CA LEU A 60 8.48 -2.15 -4.58
C LEU A 60 9.26 -2.01 -3.27
N GLN A 61 10.15 -2.96 -2.95
CA GLN A 61 10.92 -2.97 -1.70
C GLN A 61 11.67 -1.65 -1.45
N LEU A 62 12.27 -1.04 -2.48
CA LEU A 62 12.99 0.23 -2.33
C LEU A 62 12.05 1.37 -1.88
N HIS A 63 10.86 1.47 -2.47
CA HIS A 63 9.87 2.49 -2.12
C HIS A 63 9.34 2.29 -0.69
N ILE A 64 9.24 1.04 -0.24
CA ILE A 64 8.87 0.71 1.14
C ILE A 64 9.96 1.14 2.11
N TYR A 65 11.24 0.91 1.80
CA TYR A 65 12.34 1.38 2.66
C TYR A 65 12.36 2.90 2.78
N GLN A 66 12.16 3.61 1.66
CA GLN A 66 12.05 5.07 1.65
C GLN A 66 10.93 5.54 2.58
N TYR A 67 9.73 4.99 2.41
CA TYR A 67 8.58 5.27 3.27
C TYR A 67 8.86 5.03 4.76
N LEU A 68 9.47 3.89 5.12
CA LEU A 68 9.79 3.58 6.52
C LEU A 68 10.85 4.51 7.12
N SER A 69 11.82 4.96 6.31
CA SER A 69 12.86 5.88 6.77
C SER A 69 12.32 7.30 7.06
N GLU A 70 11.31 7.74 6.32
CA GLU A 70 10.65 9.04 6.50
C GLU A 70 9.82 9.09 7.78
N GLN A 71 9.22 7.96 8.17
CA GLN A 71 8.40 7.80 9.38
C GLN A 71 9.20 7.67 10.68
N SER A 72 10.51 7.45 10.59
CA SER A 72 11.39 7.26 11.75
C SER A 72 12.06 8.56 12.22
N LYS A 73 11.69 9.70 11.63
CA LYS A 73 12.15 11.05 11.98
C LYS A 73 11.08 11.78 12.79
#